data_AF-A0A2D5YWP9-F1
#
_entry.id   AF-A0A2D5YWP9-F1
#
_cell.length_a   1.000
_cell.length_b   1.000
_cell.length_c   1.000
_cell.angle_alpha   90.00
_cell.angle_beta   90.00
_cell.angle_gamma   90.00
#
_symmetry.space_group_name_H-M   'P 1'
#
loop_
_entity.id
_entity.type
_entity.pdbx_description
1 polymer ?
#
loop_
_entity_poly.entity_id
_entity_poly.type
_entity_poly.pdbx_seq_one_letter_code
_entity_poly.pdbx_strand_id
1 'polypeptide(L)'
;MIRDNVTTASEVATFAGVSNSTVYRWIAHESQPQYDSVRQLVRHLPSRDAREAILTAFLAGTPFQFQCVDEDLDVNDDGKVDAGDALDAAIKAVHAGAESLTLLRESGNGRNYDAEQTLRTIHLLNRMVRQCGITQQVLAQIAESRSKRKLRLAK
;
A
#
# COMPACT_ATOMS: atom_id res chain seq x y z
N MET A 1 1.87 -27.19 -2.03
CA MET A 1 3.20 -27.54 -2.58
C MET A 1 3.79 -26.25 -3.15
N ILE A 2 4.56 -25.51 -2.35
CA ILE A 2 5.16 -24.23 -2.76
C ILE A 2 6.36 -24.59 -3.65
N ARG A 3 6.27 -24.34 -4.97
CA ARG A 3 7.39 -24.57 -5.89
C ARG A 3 8.39 -23.41 -5.81
N ASP A 4 9.57 -23.74 -5.29
CA ASP A 4 10.93 -23.34 -5.67
C ASP A 4 11.12 -22.16 -6.63
N ASN A 5 11.03 -20.94 -6.09
CA ASN A 5 12.03 -19.93 -6.40
C ASN A 5 12.57 -19.44 -5.05
N VAL A 6 13.49 -20.22 -4.47
CA VAL A 6 14.25 -19.82 -3.29
C VAL A 6 15.13 -18.64 -3.74
N THR A 7 14.74 -17.42 -3.38
CA THR A 7 15.52 -16.22 -3.68
C THR A 7 16.90 -16.37 -3.04
N THR A 8 17.95 -16.54 -3.85
CA THR A 8 19.32 -16.73 -3.34
C THR A 8 19.78 -15.48 -2.59
N ALA A 9 20.77 -15.61 -1.70
CA ALA A 9 21.36 -14.45 -1.03
C ALA A 9 21.87 -13.39 -2.04
N SER A 10 22.29 -13.84 -3.23
CA SER A 10 22.72 -12.97 -4.32
C SER A 10 21.56 -12.18 -4.95
N GLU A 11 20.41 -12.83 -5.15
CA GLU A 11 19.21 -12.15 -5.67
C GLU A 11 18.64 -11.18 -4.64
N VAL A 12 18.60 -11.57 -3.37
CA VAL A 12 18.20 -10.70 -2.25
C VAL A 12 19.13 -9.48 -2.18
N ALA A 13 20.44 -9.67 -2.29
CA ALA A 13 21.43 -8.60 -2.30
C ALA A 13 21.21 -7.64 -3.47
N THR A 14 20.97 -8.19 -4.66
CA THR A 14 20.67 -7.41 -5.87
C THR A 14 19.40 -6.57 -5.69
N PHE A 15 18.32 -7.18 -5.19
CA PHE A 15 17.05 -6.49 -4.98
C PHE A 15 17.11 -5.45 -3.87
N ALA A 16 17.83 -5.71 -2.79
CA ALA A 16 17.96 -4.80 -1.66
C ALA A 16 19.01 -3.69 -1.89
N GLY A 17 19.82 -3.79 -2.94
CA GLY A 17 20.93 -2.87 -3.21
C GLY A 17 22.06 -2.96 -2.18
N VAL A 18 22.36 -4.16 -1.66
CA VAL A 18 23.39 -4.40 -0.63
C VAL A 18 24.36 -5.52 -1.07
N SER A 19 25.41 -5.77 -0.29
CA SER A 19 26.32 -6.89 -0.52
C SER A 19 25.75 -8.24 -0.05
N ASN A 20 26.17 -9.35 -0.66
CA ASN A 20 25.83 -10.71 -0.20
C ASN A 20 26.20 -10.93 1.27
N SER A 21 27.35 -10.39 1.71
CA SER A 21 27.78 -10.48 3.11
C SER A 21 26.80 -9.79 4.08
N THR A 22 26.13 -8.73 3.64
CA THR A 22 25.10 -8.05 4.45
C THR A 22 23.85 -8.92 4.58
N VAL A 23 23.44 -9.59 3.50
CA VAL A 23 22.33 -10.54 3.53
C VAL A 23 22.61 -11.72 4.47
N TYR A 24 23.81 -12.31 4.42
CA TYR A 24 24.19 -13.37 5.36
C TYR A 24 24.18 -12.91 6.82
N ARG A 25 24.61 -11.68 7.10
CA ARG A 25 24.50 -11.10 8.45
C ARG A 25 23.05 -10.91 8.90
N TRP A 26 22.11 -10.61 7.98
CA TRP A 26 20.68 -10.59 8.33
C TRP A 26 20.15 -11.98 8.68
N ILE A 27 20.52 -13.00 7.90
CA ILE A 27 20.13 -14.40 8.14
C ILE A 27 20.68 -14.90 9.50
N ALA A 28 21.92 -14.53 9.82
CA ALA A 28 22.57 -14.87 11.09
C ALA A 28 22.12 -14.00 12.27
N HIS A 29 21.19 -13.06 12.07
CA HIS A 29 20.73 -12.08 13.07
C HIS A 29 21.83 -11.15 13.63
N GLU A 30 22.96 -10.99 12.93
CA GLU A 30 24.06 -10.10 13.31
C GLU A 30 23.80 -8.64 12.91
N SER A 31 22.85 -8.41 12.00
CA SER A 31 22.38 -7.06 11.62
C SER A 31 20.93 -7.11 11.14
N GLN A 32 20.30 -5.96 11.01
CA GLN A 32 18.91 -5.86 10.53
C GLN A 32 18.84 -5.07 9.21
N PRO A 33 17.91 -5.42 8.31
CA PRO A 33 17.70 -4.65 7.10
C PRO A 33 17.11 -3.28 7.45
N GLN A 34 17.63 -2.24 6.81
CA GLN A 34 17.10 -0.88 6.95
C GLN A 34 15.85 -0.69 6.07
N TYR A 35 15.09 0.37 6.35
CA TYR A 35 13.87 0.70 5.60
C TYR A 35 14.08 0.68 4.08
N ASP A 36 15.15 1.31 3.57
CA ASP A 36 15.40 1.35 2.13
C ASP A 36 15.69 -0.04 1.53
N SER A 37 16.42 -0.90 2.25
CA SER A 37 16.68 -2.27 1.81
C SER A 37 15.39 -3.09 1.73
N VAL A 38 14.52 -2.98 2.75
CA VAL A 38 13.21 -3.65 2.76
C VAL A 38 12.31 -3.11 1.66
N ARG A 39 12.27 -1.78 1.48
CA ARG A 39 11.49 -1.11 0.42
C ARG A 39 11.91 -1.60 -0.97
N GLN A 40 13.20 -1.70 -1.23
CA GLN A 40 13.73 -2.18 -2.51
C GLN A 40 13.45 -3.68 -2.72
N LEU A 41 13.65 -4.51 -1.69
CA LEU A 41 13.27 -5.93 -1.70
C LEU A 41 11.79 -6.13 -2.06
N VAL A 42 10.90 -5.45 -1.35
CA VAL A 42 9.46 -5.53 -1.57
C VAL A 42 9.09 -5.04 -2.97
N ARG A 43 9.74 -3.99 -3.49
CA ARG A 43 9.48 -3.48 -4.84
C ARG A 43 9.82 -4.49 -5.93
N HIS A 44 10.88 -5.27 -5.76
CA HIS A 44 11.43 -6.14 -6.80
C HIS A 44 11.03 -7.61 -6.66
N LEU A 45 10.44 -8.02 -5.54
CA LEU A 45 9.97 -9.39 -5.36
C LEU A 45 8.76 -9.70 -6.27
N PRO A 46 8.82 -10.78 -7.06
CA PRO A 46 7.75 -11.12 -8.00
C PRO A 46 6.52 -11.70 -7.30
N SER A 47 6.71 -12.39 -6.17
CA SER A 47 5.61 -13.01 -5.43
C SER A 47 4.93 -12.01 -4.51
N ARG A 48 3.59 -11.87 -4.65
CA ARG A 48 2.76 -11.09 -3.73
C ARG A 48 2.85 -11.62 -2.30
N ASP A 49 2.70 -12.92 -2.12
CA ASP A 49 2.74 -13.57 -0.80
C ASP A 49 4.07 -13.32 -0.10
N ALA A 50 5.19 -13.34 -0.85
CA ALA A 50 6.52 -13.03 -0.31
C ALA A 50 6.65 -11.56 0.10
N ARG A 51 6.10 -10.63 -0.69
CA ARG A 51 6.07 -9.19 -0.35
C ARG A 51 5.26 -8.94 0.93
N GLU A 52 4.08 -9.55 1.04
CA GLU A 52 3.22 -9.45 2.21
C GLU A 52 3.87 -10.06 3.45
N ALA A 53 4.51 -11.23 3.33
CA ALA A 53 5.21 -11.87 4.43
C ALA A 53 6.37 -11.02 4.97
N ILE A 54 7.18 -10.43 4.08
CA ILE A 54 8.30 -9.55 4.48
C ILE A 54 7.78 -8.28 5.13
N LEU A 55 6.76 -7.62 4.55
CA LEU A 55 6.18 -6.42 5.14
C LEU A 55 5.57 -6.71 6.52
N THR A 56 4.84 -7.82 6.64
CA THR A 56 4.26 -8.26 7.93
C THR A 56 5.34 -8.48 8.97
N ALA A 57 6.41 -9.19 8.62
CA ALA A 57 7.53 -9.43 9.53
C ALA A 57 8.27 -8.14 9.92
N PHE A 58 8.45 -7.21 8.97
CA PHE A 58 9.11 -5.93 9.21
C PHE A 58 8.30 -5.00 10.12
N LEU A 59 6.97 -5.04 9.99
CA LEU A 59 6.08 -4.15 10.73
C LEU A 59 5.63 -4.75 12.06
N ALA A 60 5.80 -6.06 12.27
CA ALA A 60 5.49 -6.74 13.51
C ALA A 60 6.19 -6.06 14.70
N GLY A 61 5.41 -5.67 15.71
CA GLY A 61 5.93 -4.99 16.90
C GLY A 61 6.23 -3.49 16.71
N THR A 62 5.90 -2.92 15.56
CA THR A 62 6.01 -1.48 15.29
C THR A 62 4.63 -0.81 15.23
N PRO A 63 4.53 0.52 15.43
CA PRO A 63 3.27 1.24 15.23
C PRO A 63 2.92 1.46 13.75
N PHE A 64 3.80 1.02 12.84
CA PHE A 64 3.59 1.22 11.41
C PHE A 64 2.56 0.23 10.88
N GLN A 65 1.64 0.76 10.10
CA GLN A 65 0.67 -0.01 9.33
C GLN A 65 0.99 0.19 7.85
N PHE A 66 0.90 -0.89 7.07
CA PHE A 66 0.93 -0.79 5.62
C PHE A 66 -0.42 -1.22 5.06
N GLN A 67 -0.78 -0.62 3.94
CA GLN A 67 -1.95 -1.02 3.18
C GLN A 67 -1.49 -1.37 1.77
N CYS A 68 -1.65 -2.63 1.39
CA CYS A 68 -1.56 -3.05 0.00
C CYS A 68 -2.92 -2.82 -0.64
N VAL A 69 -3.02 -1.83 -1.51
CA VAL A 69 -4.22 -1.58 -2.32
C VAL A 69 -3.94 -2.20 -3.67
N ASP A 70 -4.43 -3.43 -3.86
CA ASP A 70 -4.39 -4.15 -5.13
C ASP A 70 -5.70 -3.86 -5.87
N GLU A 71 -5.89 -2.59 -6.21
CA GLU A 71 -7.09 -2.10 -6.89
C GLU A 71 -6.71 -1.46 -8.22
N ASP A 72 -7.67 -1.44 -9.12
CA ASP A 72 -7.55 -0.68 -10.34
C ASP A 72 -7.40 0.81 -9.99
N LEU A 73 -6.35 1.42 -10.54
CA LEU A 73 -6.08 2.84 -10.37
C LEU A 73 -6.88 3.67 -11.38
N ASP A 74 -7.44 3.03 -12.41
CA ASP A 74 -8.46 3.59 -13.29
C ASP A 74 -9.82 3.51 -12.58
N VAL A 75 -10.13 4.54 -11.81
CA VAL A 75 -11.26 4.59 -10.89
C VAL A 75 -12.55 4.97 -11.61
N ASN A 76 -12.43 5.57 -12.79
CA ASN A 76 -13.52 6.05 -13.62
C ASN A 76 -13.73 5.24 -14.92
N ASP A 77 -12.93 4.19 -15.11
CA ASP A 77 -12.99 3.25 -16.23
C ASP A 77 -12.78 3.92 -17.61
N ASP A 78 -11.96 4.98 -17.69
CA ASP A 78 -11.69 5.71 -18.94
C ASP A 78 -10.52 5.14 -19.77
N GLY A 79 -9.86 4.11 -19.24
CA GLY A 79 -8.73 3.41 -19.82
C GLY A 79 -7.38 4.07 -19.54
N LYS A 80 -7.32 5.08 -18.68
CA LYS A 80 -6.09 5.79 -18.29
C LYS A 80 -6.05 5.99 -16.79
N VAL A 81 -4.83 6.16 -16.28
CA VAL A 81 -4.59 6.55 -14.89
C VAL A 81 -4.09 7.98 -14.88
N ASP A 82 -4.96 8.93 -14.55
CA ASP A 82 -4.66 10.36 -14.52
C ASP A 82 -5.31 11.13 -13.35
N ALA A 83 -5.35 12.46 -13.46
CA ALA A 83 -5.85 13.30 -12.37
C ALA A 83 -7.36 13.13 -12.13
N GLY A 84 -8.12 12.65 -13.13
CA GLY A 84 -9.52 12.28 -13.02
C GLY A 84 -9.72 11.18 -11.98
N ASP A 85 -8.91 10.11 -12.02
CA ASP A 85 -8.99 9.01 -11.06
C ASP A 85 -8.69 9.45 -9.64
N ALA A 86 -7.69 10.31 -9.48
CA ALA A 86 -7.34 10.86 -8.17
C ALA A 86 -8.52 11.66 -7.59
N LEU A 87 -9.20 12.45 -8.43
CA LEU A 87 -10.38 13.23 -8.04
C LEU A 87 -11.56 12.33 -7.72
N ASP A 88 -11.88 11.36 -8.58
CA ASP A 88 -13.01 10.44 -8.37
C ASP A 88 -12.82 9.57 -7.14
N ALA A 89 -11.60 9.09 -6.89
CA ALA A 89 -11.26 8.42 -5.63
C ALA A 89 -11.44 9.34 -4.42
N ALA A 90 -11.00 10.60 -4.51
CA ALA A 90 -11.16 11.56 -3.41
C ALA A 90 -12.64 11.86 -3.12
N ILE A 91 -13.47 11.99 -4.17
CA ILE A 91 -14.93 12.15 -4.03
C ILE A 91 -15.53 10.92 -3.35
N LYS A 92 -15.18 9.71 -3.81
CA LYS A 92 -15.62 8.43 -3.19
C LYS A 92 -15.21 8.37 -1.71
N ALA A 93 -14.02 8.85 -1.35
CA ALA A 93 -13.55 8.94 0.04
C ALA A 93 -14.41 9.88 0.88
N VAL A 94 -14.67 11.10 0.38
CA VAL A 94 -15.50 12.10 1.07
C VAL A 94 -16.93 11.60 1.27
N HIS A 95 -17.53 10.95 0.27
CA HIS A 95 -18.85 10.36 0.39
C HIS A 95 -18.91 9.29 1.49
N ALA A 96 -17.95 8.36 1.52
CA ALA A 96 -17.86 7.34 2.56
C ALA A 96 -17.68 7.96 3.96
N GLY A 97 -16.85 9.02 4.05
CA GLY A 97 -16.67 9.80 5.27
C GLY A 97 -17.98 10.45 5.75
N ALA A 98 -18.68 11.15 4.87
CA ALA A 98 -19.96 11.80 5.18
C ALA A 98 -21.04 10.81 5.65
N GLU A 99 -21.14 9.65 5.00
CA GLU A 99 -22.06 8.58 5.40
C GLU A 99 -21.69 8.03 6.79
N SER A 100 -20.41 7.75 7.03
CA SER A 100 -19.95 7.25 8.32
C SER A 100 -20.22 8.24 9.47
N LEU A 101 -20.01 9.54 9.24
CA LEU A 101 -20.29 10.60 10.21
C LEU A 101 -21.78 10.73 10.51
N THR A 102 -22.63 10.55 9.48
CA THR A 102 -24.08 10.56 9.65
C THR A 102 -24.52 9.43 10.56
N LEU A 103 -24.07 8.21 10.29
CA LEU A 103 -24.44 7.05 11.11
C LEU A 103 -23.91 7.19 12.55
N LEU A 104 -22.67 7.65 12.75
CA LEU A 104 -22.10 7.90 14.07
C LEU A 104 -22.87 8.98 14.84
N ARG A 105 -23.32 10.04 14.16
CA ARG A 105 -24.15 11.08 14.77
C ARG A 105 -25.51 10.55 15.21
N GLU A 106 -26.13 9.69 14.40
CA GLU A 106 -27.39 9.04 14.76
C GLU A 106 -27.24 8.17 16.01
N SER A 107 -26.13 7.43 16.12
CA SER A 107 -25.79 6.67 17.33
C SER A 107 -25.64 7.58 18.55
N GLY A 108 -24.91 8.69 18.41
CA GLY A 108 -24.73 9.68 19.47
C GLY A 108 -26.03 10.34 19.94
N ASN A 109 -27.06 10.36 19.10
CA ASN A 109 -28.39 10.87 19.42
C ASN A 109 -29.32 9.82 20.06
N GLY A 110 -28.79 8.69 20.52
CA GLY A 110 -29.54 7.68 21.26
C GLY A 110 -30.17 6.59 20.40
N ARG A 111 -29.82 6.47 19.11
CA ARG A 111 -30.12 5.25 18.36
C ARG A 111 -29.14 4.16 18.78
N ASN A 112 -29.66 3.01 19.21
CA ASN A 112 -28.82 1.84 19.50
C ASN A 112 -28.23 1.31 18.20
N TYR A 113 -26.91 1.28 18.13
CA TYR A 113 -26.19 0.57 17.09
C TYR A 113 -26.25 -0.92 17.36
N ASP A 114 -26.83 -1.67 16.44
CA ASP A 114 -26.66 -3.12 16.43
C ASP A 114 -25.30 -3.50 15.81
N ALA A 115 -25.02 -4.80 15.83
CA ALA A 115 -23.77 -5.33 15.28
C ALA A 115 -23.64 -5.05 13.77
N GLU A 116 -24.75 -5.05 13.03
CA GLU A 116 -24.76 -4.82 11.59
C GLU A 116 -24.40 -3.37 11.25
N GLN A 117 -24.98 -2.40 11.96
CA GLN A 117 -24.67 -0.98 11.82
C GLN A 117 -23.23 -0.66 12.20
N THR A 118 -22.71 -1.34 13.23
CA THR A 118 -21.30 -1.23 13.64
C THR A 118 -20.38 -1.72 12.51
N LEU A 119 -20.65 -2.91 11.96
CA LEU A 119 -19.88 -3.47 10.84
C LEU A 119 -19.98 -2.60 9.59
N ARG A 120 -21.16 -2.05 9.29
CA ARG A 120 -21.35 -1.11 8.18
C ARG A 120 -20.52 0.16 8.37
N THR A 121 -20.50 0.72 9.58
CA THR A 121 -19.71 1.92 9.87
C THR A 121 -18.21 1.65 9.72
N ILE A 122 -17.72 0.52 10.24
CA ILE A 122 -16.34 0.07 10.04
C ILE A 122 -16.03 -0.08 8.55
N HIS A 123 -16.94 -0.67 7.77
CA HIS A 123 -16.78 -0.82 6.33
C HIS A 123 -16.66 0.54 5.62
N LEU A 124 -17.50 1.52 5.95
CA LEU A 124 -17.43 2.87 5.38
C LEU A 124 -16.12 3.59 5.72
N LEU A 125 -15.66 3.48 6.97
CA LEU A 125 -14.37 4.04 7.40
C LEU A 125 -13.20 3.40 6.64
N ASN A 126 -13.21 2.07 6.50
CA ASN A 126 -12.20 1.35 5.73
C ASN A 126 -12.24 1.75 4.24
N ARG A 127 -13.44 1.95 3.67
CA ARG A 127 -13.62 2.44 2.31
C ARG A 127 -13.04 3.84 2.15
N MET A 128 -13.27 4.75 3.09
CA MET A 128 -12.69 6.09 3.07
C MET A 128 -11.15 6.03 3.06
N VAL A 129 -10.55 5.29 3.99
CA VAL A 129 -9.08 5.15 4.08
C VAL A 129 -8.51 4.58 2.79
N ARG A 130 -9.15 3.54 2.26
CA ARG A 130 -8.76 2.91 0.99
C ARG A 130 -8.79 3.89 -0.18
N GLN A 131 -9.86 4.65 -0.34
CA GLN A 131 -10.01 5.62 -1.43
C GLN A 131 -8.97 6.75 -1.33
N CYS A 132 -8.65 7.21 -0.11
CA CYS A 132 -7.51 8.11 0.11
C CYS A 132 -6.18 7.48 -0.34
N GLY A 133 -5.98 6.18 -0.09
CA GLY A 133 -4.82 5.43 -0.56
C GLY A 133 -4.72 5.40 -2.09
N ILE A 134 -5.82 5.15 -2.79
CA ILE A 134 -5.88 5.19 -4.26
C ILE A 134 -5.50 6.58 -4.76
N THR A 135 -6.10 7.65 -4.22
CA THR A 135 -5.75 9.03 -4.60
C THR A 135 -4.25 9.28 -4.46
N GLN A 136 -3.62 8.84 -3.37
CA GLN A 136 -2.17 9.00 -3.17
C GLN A 136 -1.35 8.22 -4.21
N GLN A 137 -1.75 6.99 -4.53
CA GLN A 137 -1.05 6.15 -5.50
C GLN A 137 -1.13 6.72 -6.92
N VAL A 138 -2.31 7.15 -7.35
CA VAL A 138 -2.50 7.82 -8.65
C VAL A 138 -1.60 9.06 -8.75
N LEU A 139 -1.60 9.92 -7.72
CA LEU A 139 -0.75 11.12 -7.69
C LEU A 139 0.75 10.78 -7.74
N ALA A 140 1.19 9.73 -7.02
CA ALA A 140 2.57 9.26 -7.06
C ALA A 140 2.97 8.77 -8.46
N GLN A 141 2.09 8.01 -9.13
CA GLN A 141 2.32 7.52 -10.49
C GLN A 141 2.39 8.66 -11.52
N ILE A 142 1.54 9.67 -11.39
CA ILE A 142 1.59 10.89 -12.21
C ILE A 142 2.92 11.62 -11.99
N ALA A 143 3.36 11.77 -10.74
CA ALA A 143 4.62 12.43 -10.40
C ALA A 143 5.84 11.67 -10.96
N GLU A 144 5.85 10.34 -10.87
CA GLU A 144 6.91 9.49 -11.43
C GLU A 144 6.96 9.61 -12.97
N SER A 145 5.79 9.57 -13.62
CA SER A 145 5.67 9.71 -15.08
C SER A 145 6.17 11.07 -15.57
N ARG A 146 5.84 12.15 -14.86
CA ARG A 146 6.35 13.51 -15.15
C ARG A 146 7.87 13.60 -14.96
N SER A 147 8.41 12.98 -13.91
CA SER A 147 9.85 12.96 -13.64
C SER A 147 10.63 12.21 -14.72
N LYS A 148 10.13 11.05 -15.15
CA LYS A 148 10.69 10.29 -16.28
C LYS A 148 10.66 11.08 -17.59
N ARG A 149 9.57 11.82 -17.86
CA ARG A 149 9.47 12.68 -19.05
C ARG A 149 10.49 13.82 -19.03
N LYS A 150 10.69 14.49 -17.89
CA LYS A 150 11.71 15.54 -17.75
C LYS A 150 13.12 15.01 -18.02
N LEU A 151 13.47 13.85 -17.47
CA LEU A 151 14.79 13.23 -17.68
C LEU A 151 15.04 12.85 -19.14
N ARG A 152 14.01 12.47 -19.90
CA ARG A 152 14.12 12.18 -21.34
C ARG A 152 14.34 13.42 -22.19
N LEU A 153 13.77 14.55 -21.79
CA LEU A 153 13.91 15.83 -22.51
C LEU A 153 15.23 16.55 -22.22
N ALA A 154 15.92 16.18 -21.14
CA ALA A 154 17.23 16.73 -20.77
C ALA A 154 18.42 15.97 -21.39
N LYS A 155 18.16 14.92 -22.18
CA LYS A 155 19.14 14.19 -22.99
C LYS A 155 19.00 14.60 -24.44
#